data_AF-A0A9Q1EML9-F1
#
_entry.id   AF-A0A9Q1EML9-F1
#
_cell.length_a   1.000
_cell.length_b   1.000
_cell.length_c   1.000
_cell.angle_alpha   90.00
_cell.angle_beta   90.00
_cell.angle_gamma   90.00
#
_symmetry.space_group_name_H-M   'P 1'
#
loop_
_entity.id
_entity.type
_entity.pdbx_description
1 polymer ?
#
loop_
_entity_poly.entity_id
_entity_poly.type
_entity_poly.pdbx_seq_one_letter_code
_entity_poly.pdbx_strand_id
1 'polypeptide(L)'
;MATVIGLCVSYKGLSEEHIVLSQNSSETNGNMEQLKANHDLLTAALIKLQRSFQEAVRAKDSMQLVRNRERQGKELLQRQKEALVNEETQLRTRITALEKSCERCPIGWELLRSSCYFFPPTESGPKLSWHRSREECKKSGADLAVIDSQEKQILAKRILDRTERCRNGRGVEMVEWNRAGQRVLV
;
A
#
# COMPACT_ATOMS: atom_id res chain seq x y z
N MET A 1 -5.52 -108.29 57.04
CA MET A 1 -6.11 -107.72 55.81
C MET A 1 -7.09 -106.64 56.23
N ALA A 2 -6.89 -105.39 55.82
CA ALA A 2 -7.77 -104.28 56.19
C ALA A 2 -8.81 -104.05 55.09
N THR A 3 -10.09 -104.08 55.45
CA THR A 3 -11.20 -103.84 54.52
C THR A 3 -11.47 -102.34 54.46
N VAL A 4 -11.24 -101.72 53.31
CA VAL A 4 -11.65 -100.33 53.07
C VAL A 4 -13.13 -100.34 52.72
N ILE A 5 -13.99 -99.87 53.64
CA ILE A 5 -15.40 -99.68 53.36
C ILE A 5 -15.56 -98.28 52.75
N GLY A 6 -15.73 -98.23 51.44
CA GLY A 6 -16.12 -97.00 50.75
C GLY A 6 -17.59 -96.72 50.99
N LEU A 7 -17.90 -95.71 51.80
CA LEU A 7 -19.26 -95.19 51.93
C LEU A 7 -19.48 -94.09 50.90
N CYS A 8 -20.53 -94.24 50.09
CA CYS A 8 -21.01 -93.20 49.19
C CYS A 8 -22.26 -92.54 49.78
N VAL A 9 -22.31 -91.21 49.74
CA VAL A 9 -23.49 -90.43 50.15
C VAL A 9 -24.13 -89.85 48.89
N SER A 10 -25.44 -90.03 48.74
CA SER A 10 -26.22 -89.46 47.63
C SER A 10 -26.85 -88.15 48.09
N TYR A 11 -26.42 -87.03 47.51
CA TYR A 11 -26.96 -85.71 47.80
C TYR A 11 -27.99 -85.33 46.71
N LYS A 12 -29.27 -85.21 47.08
CA LYS A 12 -30.33 -84.64 46.21
C LYS A 12 -30.46 -83.16 46.54
N GLY A 13 -29.79 -82.28 45.79
CA GLY A 13 -29.96 -80.82 45.90
C GLY A 13 -28.69 -79.98 45.78
N LEU A 14 -27.53 -80.53 46.14
CA LEU A 14 -26.23 -79.84 46.03
C LEU A 14 -25.77 -79.61 44.58
N SER A 15 -26.33 -80.35 43.62
CA SER A 15 -25.96 -80.28 42.21
C SER A 15 -26.46 -78.99 41.54
N GLU A 16 -27.71 -78.58 41.80
CA GLU A 16 -28.33 -77.48 41.06
C GLU A 16 -27.78 -76.12 41.49
N GLU A 17 -27.67 -75.86 42.79
CA GLU A 17 -27.07 -74.61 43.31
C GLU A 17 -25.62 -74.44 42.85
N HIS A 18 -24.84 -75.52 42.84
CA HIS A 18 -23.44 -75.47 42.39
C HIS A 18 -23.32 -75.20 40.89
N ILE A 19 -24.27 -75.69 40.07
CA ILE A 19 -24.36 -75.38 38.64
C ILE A 19 -24.72 -73.90 38.46
N VAL A 20 -25.75 -73.40 39.17
CA VAL A 20 -26.15 -71.99 39.10
C VAL A 20 -25.04 -71.05 39.54
N LEU A 21 -24.32 -71.38 40.62
CA LEU A 21 -23.19 -70.58 41.10
C LEU A 21 -22.04 -70.54 40.07
N SER A 22 -21.77 -71.66 39.40
CA SER A 22 -20.73 -71.73 38.35
C SER A 22 -21.09 -70.91 37.11
N GLN A 23 -22.37 -70.91 36.72
CA GLN A 23 -22.87 -70.10 35.61
C GLN A 23 -22.79 -68.61 35.95
N ASN A 24 -23.29 -68.20 37.11
CA ASN A 24 -23.20 -66.82 37.57
C ASN A 24 -21.75 -66.35 37.68
N SER A 25 -20.85 -67.20 38.20
CA SER A 25 -19.42 -66.89 38.26
C SER A 25 -18.82 -66.69 36.86
N SER A 26 -19.16 -67.55 35.89
CA SER A 26 -18.70 -67.39 34.51
C SER A 26 -19.20 -66.11 33.84
N GLU A 27 -20.47 -65.76 34.07
CA GLU A 27 -21.09 -64.55 33.55
C GLU A 27 -20.47 -63.29 34.17
N THR A 28 -20.23 -63.28 35.49
CA THR A 28 -19.55 -62.17 36.16
C THR A 28 -18.10 -61.98 35.68
N ASN A 29 -17.37 -63.06 35.39
CA ASN A 29 -16.02 -62.96 34.83
C ASN A 29 -16.05 -62.38 33.41
N GLY A 30 -17.00 -62.80 32.56
CA GLY A 30 -17.18 -62.22 31.22
C GLY A 30 -17.51 -60.73 31.27
N ASN A 31 -18.40 -60.32 32.17
CA ASN A 31 -18.74 -58.92 32.38
C ASN A 31 -17.53 -58.10 32.88
N MET A 32 -16.70 -58.67 33.75
CA MET A 32 -15.47 -58.03 34.24
C MET A 32 -14.45 -57.82 33.11
N GLU A 33 -14.27 -58.81 32.24
CA GLU A 33 -13.37 -58.70 31.07
C GLU A 33 -13.86 -57.61 30.10
N GLN A 34 -15.17 -57.56 29.83
CA GLN A 34 -15.75 -56.50 29.01
C GLN A 34 -15.56 -55.11 29.63
N LEU A 35 -15.79 -54.97 30.94
CA LEU A 35 -15.62 -53.70 31.65
C LEU A 35 -14.16 -53.23 31.57
N LYS A 36 -13.20 -54.16 31.71
CA LYS A 36 -11.78 -53.87 31.56
C LYS A 36 -11.43 -53.41 30.15
N ALA A 37 -11.91 -54.11 29.12
CA ALA A 37 -11.70 -53.72 27.73
C ALA A 37 -12.28 -52.33 27.41
N ASN A 38 -13.48 -52.03 27.92
CA ASN A 38 -14.10 -50.71 27.77
C ASN A 38 -13.30 -49.61 28.49
N HIS A 39 -12.76 -49.90 29.67
CA HIS A 39 -11.91 -48.95 30.40
C HIS A 39 -10.61 -48.66 29.65
N ASP A 40 -9.95 -49.68 29.11
CA ASP A 40 -8.74 -49.53 28.30
C ASP A 40 -9.01 -48.71 27.04
N LEU A 41 -10.14 -48.97 26.37
CA LEU A 41 -10.57 -48.21 25.20
C LEU A 41 -10.84 -46.73 25.53
N LEU A 42 -11.54 -46.46 26.64
CA LEU A 42 -11.84 -45.09 27.08
C LEU A 42 -10.56 -44.33 27.46
N THR A 43 -9.61 -45.01 28.12
CA THR A 43 -8.32 -44.43 28.49
C THR A 43 -7.50 -44.07 27.25
N ALA A 44 -7.45 -44.96 26.26
CA ALA A 44 -6.79 -44.66 24.98
C ALA A 44 -7.46 -43.48 24.26
N ALA A 45 -8.79 -43.41 24.26
CA ALA A 45 -9.54 -42.30 23.69
C ALA A 45 -9.24 -40.96 24.39
N LEU A 46 -9.16 -40.95 25.73
CA LEU A 46 -8.81 -39.77 26.52
C LEU A 46 -7.40 -39.27 26.21
N ILE A 47 -6.40 -40.16 26.15
CA ILE A 47 -5.01 -39.78 25.81
C ILE A 47 -4.96 -39.17 24.41
N LYS A 48 -5.66 -39.78 23.45
CA LYS A 48 -5.75 -39.26 22.08
C LYS A 48 -6.39 -37.87 22.05
N LEU A 49 -7.50 -37.68 22.78
CA LEU A 49 -8.19 -36.40 22.87
C LEU A 49 -7.27 -35.33 23.50
N GLN A 50 -6.60 -35.65 24.60
CA GLN A 50 -5.67 -34.75 25.28
C GLN A 50 -4.54 -34.28 24.35
N ARG A 51 -3.97 -35.19 23.57
CA ARG A 51 -2.93 -34.86 22.60
C ARG A 51 -3.46 -33.93 21.51
N SER A 52 -4.62 -34.26 20.94
CA SER A 52 -5.25 -33.43 19.90
C SER A 52 -5.59 -32.03 20.41
N PHE A 53 -6.02 -31.92 21.67
CA PHE A 53 -6.28 -30.64 22.31
C PHE A 53 -5.00 -29.81 22.48
N GLN A 54 -3.91 -30.42 22.94
CA GLN A 54 -2.62 -29.72 23.05
C GLN A 54 -2.10 -29.25 21.69
N GLU A 55 -2.25 -30.06 20.64
CA GLU A 55 -1.89 -29.68 19.27
C GLU A 55 -2.73 -28.50 18.78
N ALA A 56 -4.04 -28.50 19.04
CA ALA A 56 -4.93 -27.39 18.70
C ALA A 56 -4.57 -26.09 19.44
N VAL A 57 -4.19 -26.17 20.72
CA VAL A 57 -3.72 -25.00 21.49
C VAL A 57 -2.43 -24.43 20.89
N ARG A 58 -1.44 -25.27 20.57
CA ARG A 58 -0.20 -24.81 19.93
C ARG A 58 -0.46 -24.17 18.56
N ALA A 59 -1.36 -24.76 17.77
CA ALA A 59 -1.76 -24.20 16.48
C ALA A 59 -2.42 -22.82 16.66
N LYS A 60 -3.28 -22.65 17.66
CA LYS A 60 -3.91 -21.37 18.01
C LYS A 60 -2.87 -20.31 18.37
N ASP A 61 -1.90 -20.65 19.23
CA ASP A 61 -0.86 -19.71 19.67
C ASP A 61 0.03 -19.28 18.49
N SER A 62 0.39 -20.23 17.62
CA SER A 62 1.13 -19.95 16.38
C SER A 62 0.36 -19.01 15.45
N MET A 63 -0.95 -19.26 15.24
CA MET A 63 -1.80 -18.38 14.44
C MET A 63 -1.96 -16.99 15.05
N GLN A 64 -2.01 -16.87 16.38
CA GLN A 64 -2.04 -15.56 17.04
C GLN A 64 -0.78 -14.75 16.77
N LEU A 65 0.39 -15.40 16.78
CA LEU A 65 1.65 -14.73 16.44
C LEU A 65 1.66 -14.22 15.00
N VAL A 66 1.21 -15.04 14.04
CA VAL A 66 1.09 -14.62 12.63
C VAL A 66 0.13 -13.45 12.50
N ARG A 67 -1.06 -13.54 13.10
CA ARG A 67 -2.06 -12.47 13.09
C ARG A 67 -1.53 -11.15 13.67
N ASN A 68 -0.74 -11.21 14.74
CA ASN A 68 -0.13 -10.03 15.34
C ASN A 68 0.93 -9.41 14.43
N ARG A 69 1.77 -10.22 13.76
CA ARG A 69 2.73 -9.74 12.76
C ARG A 69 2.04 -9.09 11.57
N GLU A 70 0.98 -9.69 11.05
CA GLU A 70 0.19 -9.10 9.97
C GLU A 70 -0.47 -7.78 10.38
N ARG A 71 -0.99 -7.68 11.61
CA ARG A 71 -1.54 -6.43 12.14
C ARG A 71 -0.48 -5.32 12.17
N GLN A 72 0.70 -5.62 12.71
CA GLN A 72 1.83 -4.68 12.74
C GLN A 72 2.26 -4.27 11.33
N GLY A 73 2.34 -5.23 10.39
CA GLY A 73 2.67 -4.95 9.00
C GLY A 73 1.65 -4.03 8.31
N LYS A 74 0.35 -4.26 8.56
CA LYS A 74 -0.73 -3.39 8.05
C LYS A 74 -0.65 -1.98 8.62
N GLU A 75 -0.40 -1.83 9.91
CA GLU A 75 -0.24 -0.52 10.56
C GLU A 75 0.97 0.25 9.99
N LEU A 76 2.08 -0.43 9.73
CA LEU A 76 3.26 0.18 9.11
C LEU A 76 2.98 0.66 7.69
N LEU A 77 2.38 -0.20 6.86
CA LEU A 77 2.00 0.14 5.48
C LEU A 77 1.01 1.31 5.44
N GLN A 78 0.05 1.34 6.37
CA GLN A 78 -0.92 2.41 6.47
C GLN A 78 -0.25 3.76 6.77
N ARG A 79 0.72 3.81 7.69
CA ARG A 79 1.49 5.03 7.98
C ARG A 79 2.33 5.49 6.79
N GLN A 80 2.98 4.56 6.09
CA GLN A 80 3.73 4.88 4.88
C GLN A 80 2.82 5.45 3.78
N LYS A 81 1.63 4.87 3.61
CA LYS A 81 0.63 5.38 2.68
C LYS A 81 0.18 6.80 3.03
N GLU A 82 -0.11 7.07 4.31
CA GLU A 82 -0.51 8.41 4.77
C GLU A 82 0.61 9.44 4.54
N ALA A 83 1.87 9.07 4.79
CA ALA A 83 3.01 9.95 4.53
C ALA A 83 3.15 10.28 3.03
N LEU A 84 3.05 9.28 2.16
CA LEU A 84 3.11 9.47 0.70
C LEU A 84 1.95 10.32 0.18
N VAL A 85 0.74 10.10 0.69
CA VAL A 85 -0.44 10.92 0.32
C VAL A 85 -0.25 12.38 0.77
N ASN A 86 0.33 12.61 1.94
CA ASN A 86 0.62 13.97 2.41
C ASN A 86 1.69 14.66 1.52
N GLU A 87 2.73 13.94 1.12
CA GLU A 87 3.73 14.47 0.19
C GLU A 87 3.12 14.77 -1.19
N GLU A 88 2.29 13.87 -1.73
CA GLU A 88 1.59 14.07 -2.99
C GLU A 88 0.71 15.31 -2.95
N THR A 89 -0.09 15.48 -1.89
CA THR A 89 -0.98 16.65 -1.76
C THR A 89 -0.17 17.95 -1.62
N GLN A 90 0.97 17.93 -0.93
CA GLN A 90 1.86 19.07 -0.84
C GLN A 90 2.45 19.44 -2.21
N LEU A 91 2.92 18.44 -2.97
CA LEU A 91 3.48 18.65 -4.32
C LEU A 91 2.41 19.17 -5.28
N ARG A 92 1.21 18.59 -5.29
CA ARG A 92 0.08 19.09 -6.08
C ARG A 92 -0.24 20.54 -5.77
N THR A 93 -0.29 20.90 -4.48
CA THR A 93 -0.55 22.29 -4.07
C THR A 93 0.53 23.25 -4.56
N ARG A 94 1.81 22.85 -4.49
CA ARG A 94 2.92 23.64 -5.03
C ARG A 94 2.83 23.80 -6.54
N ILE A 95 2.50 22.74 -7.27
CA ILE A 95 2.29 22.78 -8.73
C ILE A 95 1.15 23.74 -9.06
N THR A 96 -0.03 23.61 -8.44
CA THR A 96 -1.15 24.51 -8.69
C THR A 96 -0.84 25.97 -8.35
N ALA A 97 -0.05 26.22 -7.30
CA ALA A 97 0.41 27.56 -6.96
C ALA A 97 1.35 28.14 -8.03
N LEU A 98 2.24 27.31 -8.59
CA LEU A 98 3.11 27.69 -9.70
C LEU A 98 2.31 27.93 -10.98
N GLU A 99 1.38 27.05 -11.33
CA GLU A 99 0.49 27.21 -12.49
C GLU A 99 -0.30 28.51 -12.41
N LYS A 100 -0.93 28.82 -11.27
CA LYS A 100 -1.63 30.11 -11.08
C LYS A 100 -0.71 31.33 -11.17
N SER A 101 0.57 31.19 -10.85
CA SER A 101 1.55 32.24 -11.03
C SER A 101 1.98 32.42 -12.50
N CYS A 102 1.81 31.38 -13.32
CA CYS A 102 2.16 31.33 -14.74
C CYS A 102 0.96 31.60 -15.68
N GLU A 103 -0.28 31.33 -15.27
CA GLU A 103 -1.51 31.42 -16.09
C GLU A 103 -2.20 32.80 -16.05
N ARG A 104 -1.50 33.87 -16.43
CA ARG A 104 -2.18 35.16 -16.71
C ARG A 104 -2.07 35.61 -18.16
N CYS A 105 -1.33 34.87 -18.99
CA CYS A 105 -1.07 35.19 -20.39
C CYS A 105 -1.22 33.94 -21.27
N PRO A 106 -1.48 34.11 -22.58
CA PRO A 106 -1.54 32.98 -23.51
C PRO A 106 -0.24 32.15 -23.51
N ILE A 107 -0.33 30.89 -23.93
CA ILE A 107 0.83 29.98 -23.97
C ILE A 107 1.97 30.61 -24.80
N GLY A 108 3.16 30.71 -24.20
CA GLY A 108 4.33 31.36 -24.83
C GLY A 108 4.47 32.85 -24.55
N TRP A 109 3.54 33.46 -23.81
CA TRP A 109 3.56 34.86 -23.39
C TRP A 109 3.86 34.99 -21.90
N GLU A 110 4.58 36.03 -21.53
CA GLU A 110 5.05 36.27 -20.18
C GLU A 110 4.31 37.43 -19.54
N LEU A 111 3.72 37.22 -18.36
CA LEU A 111 3.09 38.31 -17.64
C LEU A 111 4.13 39.22 -17.00
N LEU A 112 3.92 40.52 -17.21
CA LEU A 112 4.61 41.58 -16.54
C LEU A 112 3.68 42.69 -16.07
N ARG A 113 3.65 42.91 -14.76
CA ARG A 113 2.68 43.79 -14.09
C ARG A 113 1.24 43.36 -14.46
N SER A 114 0.68 43.96 -15.50
CA SER A 114 -0.67 43.76 -16.00
C SER A 114 -0.72 43.51 -17.52
N SER A 115 0.41 43.25 -18.18
CA SER A 115 0.50 43.08 -19.63
C SER A 115 1.31 41.84 -20.01
N CYS A 116 0.94 41.20 -21.11
CA CYS A 116 1.56 39.98 -21.62
C CYS A 116 2.58 40.31 -22.71
N TYR A 117 3.78 39.74 -22.61
CA TYR A 117 4.89 39.98 -23.54
C TYR A 117 5.31 38.68 -24.22
N PHE A 118 5.41 38.69 -25.54
CA PHE A 118 5.91 37.56 -26.31
C PHE A 118 7.37 37.79 -26.69
N PHE A 119 8.21 36.81 -26.41
CA PHE A 119 9.60 36.81 -26.86
C PHE A 119 9.82 35.59 -27.77
N PRO A 120 10.07 35.79 -29.08
CA PRO A 120 10.35 34.70 -29.99
C PRO A 120 11.69 34.03 -29.61
N PRO A 121 11.77 32.68 -29.61
CA PRO A 121 13.02 31.95 -29.41
C PRO A 121 14.10 32.38 -30.42
N THR A 122 15.37 32.36 -30.02
CA THR A 122 16.51 32.68 -30.90
C THR A 122 16.66 31.71 -32.06
N GLU A 123 16.15 30.49 -31.92
CA GLU A 123 16.17 29.44 -32.95
C GLU A 123 15.10 29.62 -34.05
N SER A 124 14.18 30.58 -33.90
CA SER A 124 13.01 30.76 -34.78
C SER A 124 13.33 31.37 -36.15
N GLY A 125 14.60 31.49 -36.51
CA GLY A 125 15.07 32.04 -37.78
C GLY A 125 15.68 33.44 -37.69
N PRO A 126 15.96 34.09 -38.84
CA PRO A 126 16.65 35.37 -38.87
C PRO A 126 15.83 36.49 -38.22
N LYS A 127 16.53 37.38 -37.50
CA LYS A 127 15.93 38.57 -36.86
C LYS A 127 15.17 39.40 -37.90
N LEU A 128 13.88 39.64 -37.64
CA LEU A 128 13.01 40.42 -38.53
C LEU A 128 13.31 41.92 -38.43
N SER A 129 13.05 42.66 -39.52
CA SER A 129 13.07 44.13 -39.48
C SER A 129 11.94 44.66 -38.60
N TRP A 130 12.10 45.86 -38.02
CA TRP A 130 11.11 46.46 -37.13
C TRP A 130 9.68 46.44 -37.70
N HIS A 131 9.52 46.79 -38.98
CA HIS A 131 8.22 46.79 -39.65
C HIS A 131 7.61 45.38 -39.73
N ARG A 132 8.39 44.39 -40.17
CA ARG A 132 7.93 43.00 -40.25
C ARG A 132 7.60 42.42 -38.88
N SER A 133 8.44 42.68 -37.87
CA SER A 133 8.19 42.28 -36.48
C SER A 133 6.86 42.83 -35.97
N ARG A 134 6.57 44.10 -36.26
CA ARG A 134 5.30 44.74 -35.86
C ARG A 134 4.09 44.12 -36.55
N GLU A 135 4.19 43.82 -37.85
CA GLU A 135 3.12 43.14 -38.60
C GLU A 135 2.84 41.75 -38.04
N GLU A 136 3.87 40.97 -37.72
CA GLU A 136 3.70 39.64 -37.11
C GLU A 136 3.05 39.71 -35.71
N CYS A 137 3.43 40.68 -34.87
CA CYS A 137 2.73 40.91 -33.59
C CYS A 137 1.25 41.22 -33.81
N LYS A 138 0.91 42.04 -34.82
CA LYS A 138 -0.48 42.40 -35.14
C LYS A 138 -1.30 41.22 -35.64
N LYS A 139 -0.72 40.31 -36.44
CA LYS A 139 -1.39 39.06 -36.86
C LYS A 139 -1.78 38.19 -35.66
N SER A 140 -1.02 38.30 -34.57
CA SER A 140 -1.25 37.56 -33.32
C SER A 140 -2.11 38.34 -32.31
N GLY A 141 -2.74 39.46 -32.71
CA GLY A 141 -3.60 40.27 -31.86
C GLY A 141 -2.86 41.16 -30.86
N ALA A 142 -1.57 41.45 -31.07
CA ALA A 142 -0.73 42.28 -30.22
C ALA A 142 -0.03 43.41 -30.98
N ASP A 143 0.78 44.23 -30.30
CA ASP A 143 1.67 45.21 -30.93
C ASP A 143 3.08 45.09 -30.34
N LEU A 144 4.06 45.66 -31.05
CA LEU A 144 5.47 45.61 -30.64
C LEU A 144 5.67 46.39 -29.32
N ALA A 145 6.35 45.77 -28.36
CA ALA A 145 6.62 46.39 -27.07
C ALA A 145 7.62 47.57 -27.22
N VAL A 146 7.28 48.71 -26.63
CA VAL A 146 8.17 49.89 -26.56
C VAL A 146 8.87 49.91 -25.21
N ILE A 147 10.19 49.67 -25.26
CA ILE A 147 11.09 49.75 -24.10
C ILE A 147 11.78 51.12 -24.14
N ASP A 148 11.14 52.13 -23.54
CA ASP A 148 11.59 53.52 -23.52
C ASP A 148 12.09 53.99 -22.15
N SER A 149 12.18 53.06 -21.18
CA SER A 149 12.68 53.36 -19.84
C SER A 149 13.62 52.27 -19.35
N GLN A 150 14.60 52.68 -18.53
CA GLN A 150 15.53 51.76 -17.86
C GLN A 150 14.77 50.75 -16.98
N GLU A 151 13.66 51.17 -16.37
CA GLU A 151 12.79 50.27 -15.61
C GLU A 151 12.22 49.16 -16.50
N LYS A 152 11.66 49.49 -17.66
CA LYS A 152 11.12 48.51 -18.62
C LYS A 152 12.22 47.57 -19.14
N GLN A 153 13.43 48.07 -19.33
CA GLN A 153 14.58 47.30 -19.81
C GLN A 153 15.08 46.31 -18.75
N ILE A 154 15.27 46.74 -17.50
CA ILE A 154 15.62 45.85 -16.38
C ILE A 154 14.56 44.77 -16.21
N LEU A 155 13.29 45.17 -16.34
CA LEU A 155 12.16 44.30 -16.17
C LEU A 155 12.05 43.25 -17.30
N ALA A 156 12.32 43.65 -18.55
CA ALA A 156 12.42 42.73 -19.68
C ALA A 156 13.58 41.72 -19.50
N LYS A 157 14.74 42.15 -18.97
CA LYS A 157 15.87 41.25 -18.69
C LYS A 157 15.49 40.19 -17.65
N ARG A 158 14.86 40.60 -16.55
CA ARG A 158 14.38 39.69 -15.49
C ARG A 158 13.37 38.66 -15.99
N ILE A 159 12.56 38.98 -17.00
CA ILE A 159 11.62 38.03 -17.59
C ILE A 159 12.37 36.93 -18.32
N LEU A 160 13.36 37.27 -19.14
CA LEU A 160 14.15 36.29 -19.88
C LEU A 160 14.79 35.26 -18.91
N ASP A 161 15.37 35.73 -17.81
CA ASP A 161 15.94 34.88 -16.74
C ASP A 161 14.91 33.98 -16.02
N ARG A 162 13.64 34.38 -16.02
CA ARG A 162 12.53 33.63 -15.41
C ARG A 162 11.94 32.63 -16.40
N THR A 163 11.80 33.02 -17.67
CA THR A 163 11.28 32.20 -18.76
C THR A 163 12.14 30.96 -18.99
N GLU A 164 13.46 31.05 -18.83
CA GLU A 164 14.36 29.90 -18.93
C GLU A 164 14.07 28.82 -17.88
N ARG A 165 13.66 29.22 -16.66
CA ARG A 165 13.25 28.31 -15.59
C ARG A 165 11.90 27.64 -15.84
N CYS A 166 10.97 28.31 -16.53
CA CYS A 166 9.65 27.76 -16.84
C CYS A 166 9.59 26.99 -18.17
N ARG A 167 10.48 27.28 -19.14
CA ARG A 167 10.46 26.68 -20.50
C ARG A 167 11.45 25.56 -20.74
N ASN A 168 12.09 25.02 -19.72
CA ASN A 168 13.03 23.91 -19.86
C ASN A 168 14.15 24.23 -20.90
N GLY A 169 14.81 25.38 -20.75
CA GLY A 169 16.09 25.66 -21.42
C GLY A 169 16.07 26.25 -22.84
N ARG A 170 14.97 26.86 -23.32
CA ARG A 170 14.99 27.63 -24.58
C ARG A 170 15.44 29.08 -24.32
N GLY A 171 16.70 29.38 -24.64
CA GLY A 171 17.30 30.71 -24.48
C GLY A 171 16.64 31.78 -25.37
N VAL A 172 16.60 33.01 -24.88
CA VAL A 172 15.95 34.14 -25.55
C VAL A 172 16.88 35.37 -25.47
N GLU A 173 17.18 35.99 -26.60
CA GLU A 173 18.08 37.15 -26.71
C GLU A 173 17.27 38.45 -26.91
N MET A 174 17.58 39.49 -26.13
CA MET A 174 16.96 40.81 -26.28
C MET A 174 17.65 41.60 -27.39
N VAL A 175 16.87 42.22 -28.28
CA VAL A 175 17.38 43.19 -29.27
C VAL A 175 16.80 44.55 -28.96
N GLU A 176 17.65 45.54 -28.71
CA GLU A 176 17.23 46.92 -28.46
C GLU A 176 16.98 47.66 -29.77
N TRP A 177 15.85 48.36 -29.82
CA TRP A 177 15.45 49.20 -30.96
C TRP A 177 15.18 50.62 -30.45
N ASN A 178 15.71 51.64 -31.15
CA ASN A 178 15.43 53.04 -30.81
C ASN A 178 14.01 53.45 -31.28
N ARG A 179 13.58 54.67 -30.94
CA ARG A 179 12.28 55.23 -31.38
C ARG A 179 12.13 55.34 -32.90
N ALA A 180 13.24 55.25 -33.65
CA ALA A 180 13.25 55.24 -35.12
C ALA A 180 13.25 53.81 -35.71
N GLY A 181 13.12 52.77 -34.87
CA GLY A 181 13.12 51.38 -35.34
C GLY A 181 14.47 50.88 -35.86
N GLN A 182 15.58 51.50 -35.44
CA GLN A 182 16.94 51.04 -35.71
C GLN A 182 17.49 50.25 -34.52
N ARG A 183 18.28 49.21 -34.79
CA ARG A 183 18.98 48.45 -33.75
C ARG A 183 19.93 49.38 -33.00
N VAL A 184 19.83 49.37 -31.68
CA VAL A 184 20.83 49.99 -30.80
C VAL A 184 21.82 48.88 -30.43
N LEU A 185 23.09 49.09 -30.77
CA LEU A 185 24.18 48.26 -30.26
C LEU A 185 24.35 48.60 -28.78
N VAL A 186 24.36 47.57 -27.92
CA VAL A 186 25.13 47.65 -26.67
C VAL A 186 26.57 47.34 -27.03
#